data_AF-A0A957LH83-F1
#
_entry.id   AF-A0A957LH83-F1
#
_cell.length_a   1.000
_cell.length_b   1.000
_cell.length_c   1.000
_cell.angle_alpha   90.00
_cell.angle_beta   90.00
_cell.angle_gamma   90.00
#
_symmetry.space_group_name_H-M   'P 1'
#
loop_
_entity.id
_entity.type
_entity.pdbx_description
1 polymer ?
#
loop_
_entity_poly.entity_id
_entity_poly.type
_entity_poly.pdbx_seq_one_letter_code
_entity_poly.pdbx_strand_id
1 'polypeptide(L)' 'MIQGWEWIIILVVVLLVFGVGRIGKLGSELGKGISAFKAGIREGQEDEKEKDEKTETL' A
#
# COMPACT_ATOMS: atom_id res chain seq x y z
N MET A 1 31.41 -1.10 -11.57
CA MET A 1 30.16 -1.11 -12.35
C MET A 1 29.24 -2.15 -11.74
N ILE A 2 28.42 -1.71 -10.78
CA ILE A 2 27.53 -2.57 -9.97
C ILE A 2 26.17 -2.46 -10.63
N GLN A 3 25.88 -3.39 -11.54
CA GLN A 3 24.74 -3.37 -12.45
C GLN A 3 23.48 -3.96 -11.79
N GLY A 4 23.09 -3.51 -10.59
CA GLY A 4 21.79 -3.79 -9.96
C GLY A 4 21.42 -5.26 -9.64
N TRP A 5 22.11 -6.23 -10.24
CA TRP A 5 21.89 -7.67 -10.10
C TRP A 5 22.23 -8.16 -8.69
N GLU A 6 23.11 -7.46 -7.98
CA GLU A 6 23.39 -7.72 -6.56
C GLU A 6 22.13 -7.61 -5.69
N TRP A 7 21.21 -6.68 -6.00
CA TRP A 7 19.96 -6.54 -5.25
C TRP A 7 19.06 -7.77 -5.38
N ILE A 8 19.04 -8.40 -6.54
CA ILE A 8 18.25 -9.62 -6.75
C ILE A 8 18.79 -10.76 -5.89
N ILE A 9 20.11 -10.92 -5.82
CA ILE A 9 20.75 -11.95 -4.99
C ILE A 9 20.44 -11.74 -3.50
N ILE A 10 20.56 -10.49 -3.03
CA ILE A 10 20.23 -10.14 -1.64
C ILE A 10 18.76 -10.47 -1.35
N LEU A 11 17.85 -10.13 -2.27
CA LEU A 11 16.42 -10.37 -2.11
C LEU A 11 16.10 -11.87 -2.04
N VAL A 12 16.78 -12.71 -2.83
CA VAL A 12 16.66 -14.17 -2.76
C VAL A 12 17.15 -14.71 -1.42
N VAL A 13 18.29 -14.24 -0.91
CA VAL A 13 18.83 -14.67 0.39
C VAL A 13 17.86 -14.31 1.53
N VAL A 14 17.33 -13.09 1.52
CA VAL A 14 16.33 -12.64 2.50
C VAL A 14 15.07 -13.52 2.41
N LEU A 15 14.61 -13.85 1.20
CA LEU A 15 13.45 -14.71 0.98
C LEU A 15 13.67 -16.14 1.51
N LEU A 16 14.89 -16.67 1.42
CA LEU A 16 15.25 -18.00 1.96
C LEU A 16 15.33 -18.00 3.49
N VAL A 17 15.91 -16.96 4.10
CA VAL A 17 16.04 -16.84 5.56
C VAL A 17 14.68 -16.63 6.23
N PHE A 18 13.87 -15.71 5.68
CA PHE A 18 12.55 -15.40 6.23
C PHE A 18 11.47 -16.38 5.77
N GLY A 19 11.63 -16.99 4.59
CA GLY A 19 10.66 -17.86 3.94
C GLY A 19 9.51 -17.08 3.26
N VAL A 20 9.05 -17.59 2.12
CA VAL A 20 7.92 -17.02 1.35
C VAL A 20 6.61 -16.93 2.15
N GLY A 21 6.39 -17.87 3.06
CA GLY A 21 5.17 -17.92 3.88
C GLY A 21 5.09 -16.84 4.95
N ARG A 22 6.22 -16.40 5.52
CA ARG A 22 6.25 -15.32 6.52
C ARG A 22 6.08 -13.96 5.87
N ILE A 23 6.82 -13.72 4.77
CA ILE A 23 6.71 -12.48 3.98
C ILE A 23 5.30 -12.31 3.40
N GLY A 24 4.71 -13.38 2.85
CA GLY A 24 3.35 -13.35 2.31
C GLY A 24 2.28 -13.04 3.36
N LYS A 25 2.39 -13.62 4.57
CA LYS A 25 1.47 -13.34 5.69
C LYS A 25 1.58 -11.88 6.16
N LEU A 26 2.80 -11.40 6.43
CA LEU A 26 3.03 -10.01 6.85
C LEU A 26 2.57 -9.02 5.76
N GLY A 27 2.93 -9.28 4.51
CA GLY A 27 2.54 -8.44 3.38
C GLY A 27 1.03 -8.41 3.15
N SER A 28 0.32 -9.52 3.37
CA SER A 28 -1.15 -9.56 3.27
C SER A 28 -1.83 -8.75 4.35
N GLU A 29 -1.33 -8.79 5.59
CA GLU A 29 -1.86 -7.99 6.71
C GLU A 29 -1.60 -6.49 6.51
N LEU A 30 -0.37 -6.14 6.12
CA LEU A 30 -0.01 -4.75 5.79
C LEU A 30 -0.77 -4.23 4.57
N GLY A 31 -0.94 -5.07 3.55
CA GLY A 31 -1.68 -4.72 2.33
C GLY A 31 -3.16 -4.42 2.60
N LYS A 32 -3.80 -5.20 3.48
CA LYS A 32 -5.18 -4.91 3.93
C LYS A 32 -5.27 -3.58 4.67
N GLY A 33 -4.34 -3.29 5.57
CA GLY A 33 -4.29 -2.02 6.30
C GLY A 33 -4.09 -0.82 5.36
N ILE A 34 -3.15 -0.91 4.42
CA ILE A 34 -2.90 0.13 3.41
C ILE A 34 -4.11 0.30 2.48
N SER A 35 -4.78 -0.79 2.08
CA SER A 35 -5.98 -0.73 1.25
C SER A 35 -7.13 -0.02 1.96
N ALA A 36 -7.38 -0.34 3.23
CA ALA A 36 -8.41 0.32 4.03
C ALA A 36 -8.09 1.81 4.24
N PHE A 37 -6.81 2.14 4.50
CA PHE A 37 -6.35 3.52 4.62
C PHE A 37 -6.55 4.31 3.33
N LYS A 38 -6.22 3.70 2.18
CA LYS A 38 -6.42 4.33 0.87
C LYS A 38 -7.91 4.53 0.53
N ALA A 39 -8.75 3.58 0.92
CA ALA A 39 -10.21 3.70 0.75
C ALA A 39 -10.77 4.85 1.59
N GLY A 40 -10.41 4.93 2.89
CA GLY A 40 -10.86 6.01 3.77
C GLY A 40 -10.40 7.41 3.32
N ILE A 41 -9.19 7.53 2.76
CA ILE A 41 -8.74 8.81 2.17
C ILE A 41 -9.56 9.19 0.94
N ARG A 42 -9.96 8.22 0.10
CA ARG A 42 -10.80 8.49 -1.08
C ARG A 42 -12.21 8.89 -0.71
N GLU A 43 -12.82 8.18 0.25
CA GLU A 43 -14.16 8.47 0.76
C GLU A 43 -14.21 9.88 1.37
N GLY A 44 -13.23 10.23 2.23
CA GLY A 44 -13.14 11.58 2.78
C GLY A 44 -12.93 12.69 1.74
N GLN A 45 -12.25 12.41 0.62
CA GLN A 45 -12.15 13.36 -0.50
C GLN A 45 -13.43 13.46 -1.33
N GLU A 46 -14.21 12.39 -1.43
CA GLU A 46 -15.50 12.38 -2.11
C GLU A 46 -16.56 13.12 -1.26
N ASP A 47 -16.56 12.91 0.07
CA ASP A 47 -17.40 13.66 1.03
C ASP A 47 -17.09 15.17 1.04
N GLU A 48 -15.82 15.57 0.88
CA GLU A 48 -15.41 16.98 0.85
C GLU A 48 -15.88 17.68 -0.44
N LYS A 49 -16.06 16.94 -1.54
CA LYS A 49 -16.60 17.48 -2.80
C LYS A 49 -18.13 17.59 -2.81
N GLU A 50 -18.83 16.68 -2.16
CA GLU A 50 -20.31 16.73 -2.07
C GLU A 50 -20.78 17.87 -1.13
N LYS A 51 -19.94 18.27 -0.17
CA LYS A 51 -20.26 19.35 0.78
C LYS A 51 -20.14 20.76 0.20
N ASP A 52 -19.34 20.94 -0.85
CA ASP A 52 -19.15 22.24 -1.51
C ASP A 52 -20.31 22.58 -2.48
N GLU A 53 -20.94 21.56 -3.10
CA GLU A 53 -22.02 21.75 -4.07
C GLU A 53 -23.37 22.16 -3.44
N LYS A 54 -23.57 21.93 -2.13
CA LYS A 54 -24.84 22.26 -1.44
C LYS A 54 -24.95 23.70 -0.94
N THR A 55 -23.88 24.51 -1.03
CA THR A 55 -23.87 25.88 -0.47
C THR A 55 -24.10 26.98 -1.51
N GLU A 56 -24.08 26.67 -2.81
CA GLU A 56 -24.20 27.66 -3.91
C GLU A 56 -25.60 27.68 -4.60
N THR A 57 -26.65 27.18 -3.94
CA THR A 57 -28.03 27.22 -4.47
C THR A 57 -29.06 27.87 -3.53
N LEU A 58 -28.62 28.59 -2.49
CA LEU A 58 -29.48 29.37 -1.59
C LEU A 58 -29.23 30.88 -1.69
#